data_AF-A0A436R2F4-F1
#
_entry.id   AF-A0A436R2F4-F1
#
_cell.length_a   1.000
_cell.length_b   1.000
_cell.length_c   1.000
_cell.angle_alpha   90.00
_cell.angle_beta   90.00
_cell.angle_gamma   90.00
#
_symmetry.space_group_name_H-M   'P 1'
#
loop_
_entity.id
_entity.type
_entity.pdbx_description
1 polymer ?
#
loop_
_entity_poly.entity_id
_entity_poly.type
_entity_poly.pdbx_seq_one_letter_code
_entity_poly.pdbx_strand_id
1 'polypeptide(L)'
;MSNLQQRVISAIVMAALTLALTWLGGLPFRLFCGAIAALIFYEWTRMARAGNGAALGFLPEALILIFIVALIAGVPALWLLLLIAILVALAAVAARIRSAARWEASGVAYAA
;
A
#
# COMPACT_ATOMS: atom_id res chain seq x y z
N MET A 1 2.95 12.86 -30.09
CA MET A 1 3.84 12.79 -28.91
C MET A 1 4.63 11.49 -29.01
N SER A 2 5.96 11.54 -28.89
CA SER A 2 6.78 10.32 -28.86
C SER A 2 6.69 9.60 -27.50
N ASN A 3 7.00 8.31 -27.46
CA ASN A 3 6.99 7.50 -26.22
C ASN A 3 7.90 8.12 -25.13
N LEU A 4 9.05 8.66 -25.53
CA LEU A 4 9.97 9.38 -24.63
C LEU A 4 9.34 10.67 -24.11
N GLN A 5 8.74 11.49 -24.96
CA GLN A 5 8.08 12.72 -24.53
C GLN A 5 6.99 12.45 -23.50
N GLN A 6 6.15 11.43 -23.72
CA GLN A 6 5.08 11.08 -22.78
C GLN A 6 5.62 10.65 -21.40
N ARG A 7 6.67 9.80 -21.38
CA ARG A 7 7.31 9.34 -20.13
C ARG A 7 7.94 10.49 -19.35
N VAL A 8 8.60 11.42 -20.05
CA VAL A 8 9.23 12.59 -19.43
C VAL A 8 8.17 13.52 -18.85
N ILE A 9 7.11 13.82 -19.61
CA ILE A 9 6.03 14.70 -19.15
C ILE A 9 5.32 14.09 -17.94
N SER A 10 4.99 12.79 -17.97
CA SER A 10 4.33 12.15 -16.84
C SER A 10 5.20 12.14 -15.57
N ALA A 11 6.51 11.87 -15.71
CA ALA A 11 7.44 11.91 -14.59
C ALA A 11 7.53 13.30 -13.96
N ILE A 12 7.62 14.36 -14.78
CA ILE A 12 7.67 15.74 -14.29
C ILE A 12 6.39 16.10 -13.54
N VAL A 13 5.21 15.76 -14.09
CA VAL A 13 3.92 16.02 -13.46
C VAL A 13 3.82 15.28 -12.11
N MET A 14 4.20 14.00 -12.06
CA MET A 14 4.20 13.22 -10.82
C MET A 14 5.14 13.80 -9.78
N ALA A 15 6.34 14.22 -10.18
CA ALA A 15 7.32 14.83 -9.28
C ALA A 15 6.80 16.15 -8.69
N ALA A 16 6.28 17.04 -9.53
CA ALA A 16 5.73 18.32 -9.09
C ALA A 16 4.54 18.14 -8.14
N LEU A 17 3.61 17.23 -8.48
CA LEU A 17 2.43 16.94 -7.65
C LEU A 17 2.83 16.36 -6.29
N THR A 18 3.75 15.40 -6.27
CA THR A 18 4.24 14.80 -5.03
C THR A 18 4.93 15.83 -4.14
N LEU A 19 5.78 16.68 -4.72
CA LEU A 19 6.50 17.72 -3.97
C LEU A 19 5.53 18.77 -3.40
N ALA A 20 4.56 19.23 -4.20
CA ALA A 20 3.56 20.19 -3.76
C ALA A 20 2.73 19.64 -2.58
N LEU A 21 2.27 18.39 -2.66
CA LEU A 21 1.53 17.74 -1.57
C LEU A 21 2.39 17.55 -0.33
N THR A 22 3.69 17.26 -0.50
CA THR A 22 4.63 17.14 0.62
C THR A 22 4.82 18.48 1.33
N TRP A 23 4.93 19.59 0.60
CA TRP A 23 5.02 20.93 1.20
C TRP A 23 3.73 21.39 1.87
N LEU A 24 2.57 21.06 1.32
CA LEU A 24 1.28 21.31 1.98
C LEU A 24 1.16 20.51 3.27
N GLY A 25 1.69 19.28 3.30
CA GLY A 25 1.68 18.40 4.47
C GLY A 25 0.26 18.06 4.92
N GLY A 26 0.12 17.72 6.20
CA GLY A 26 -1.19 17.53 6.84
C GLY A 26 -2.06 16.45 6.18
N LEU A 27 -3.36 16.73 6.10
CA LEU A 27 -4.35 15.83 5.51
C LEU A 27 -4.15 15.54 4.01
N PRO A 28 -3.91 16.52 3.10
CA PRO A 28 -3.77 16.23 1.68
C PRO A 28 -2.57 15.32 1.39
N PHE A 29 -1.45 15.51 2.10
CA PHE A 29 -0.31 14.60 2.00
C PHE A 29 -0.66 13.17 2.45
N ARG A 30 -1.34 13.03 3.61
CA ARG A 30 -1.73 11.71 4.13
C ARG A 30 -2.71 10.98 3.22
N LEU A 31 -3.66 11.70 2.62
CA LEU A 31 -4.57 11.14 1.62
C LEU A 31 -3.81 10.63 0.39
N PHE A 32 -2.82 11.38 -0.07
CA PHE A 32 -1.97 10.97 -1.18
C PHE A 32 -1.16 9.71 -0.86
N CYS A 33 -0.54 9.64 0.32
CA CYS A 33 0.16 8.43 0.77
C CYS A 33 -0.78 7.22 0.88
N GLY A 34 -1.99 7.40 1.44
CA GLY A 34 -3.00 6.35 1.54
C GLY A 34 -3.47 5.87 0.17
N ALA A 35 -3.63 6.78 -0.80
CA ALA A 35 -3.98 6.43 -2.18
C ALA A 35 -2.86 5.61 -2.86
N ILE A 36 -1.59 5.98 -2.67
CA ILE A 36 -0.45 5.21 -3.18
C ILE A 36 -0.39 3.82 -2.55
N ALA A 37 -0.56 3.71 -1.23
CA ALA A 37 -0.60 2.43 -0.53
C ALA A 37 -1.70 1.51 -1.11
N ALA A 38 -2.90 2.05 -1.33
CA ALA A 38 -4.00 1.32 -1.94
C ALA A 38 -3.69 0.86 -3.38
N LEU A 39 -3.09 1.72 -4.21
CA LEU A 39 -2.70 1.39 -5.59
C LEU A 39 -1.63 0.30 -5.63
N ILE A 40 -0.60 0.41 -4.80
CA ILE A 40 0.47 -0.60 -4.70
C ILE A 40 -0.13 -1.95 -4.29
N PHE A 41 -1.00 -1.96 -3.28
CA PHE A 41 -1.66 -3.17 -2.81
C PHE A 41 -2.59 -3.78 -3.89
N TYR A 42 -3.33 -2.95 -4.61
CA TYR A 42 -4.18 -3.38 -5.72
C TYR A 42 -3.38 -4.05 -6.84
N GLU A 43 -2.28 -3.44 -7.28
CA GLU A 43 -1.41 -4.03 -8.30
C GLU A 43 -0.77 -5.33 -7.81
N TRP A 44 -0.29 -5.34 -6.55
CA TRP A 44 0.29 -6.54 -5.94
C TRP A 44 -0.71 -7.70 -5.91
N THR A 45 -1.93 -7.46 -5.42
CA THR A 45 -2.96 -8.50 -5.32
C THR A 45 -3.37 -9.02 -6.68
N ARG A 46 -3.44 -8.18 -7.72
CA ARG A 46 -3.69 -8.63 -9.09
C ARG A 46 -2.58 -9.54 -9.62
N MET A 47 -1.31 -9.19 -9.38
CA MET A 47 -0.18 -10.04 -9.80
C MET A 47 -0.12 -11.36 -9.02
N ALA A 48 -0.24 -11.28 -7.68
CA ALA A 48 -0.06 -12.43 -6.79
C ALA A 48 -1.22 -13.44 -6.86
N ARG A 49 -2.45 -12.99 -7.15
CA ARG A 49 -3.65 -13.84 -7.16
C ARG A 49 -4.06 -14.31 -8.56
N ALA A 50 -3.43 -13.82 -9.62
CA ALA A 50 -3.77 -14.19 -11.01
C ALA A 50 -3.72 -15.71 -11.29
N GLY A 51 -2.95 -16.49 -10.51
CA GLY A 51 -2.86 -17.95 -10.65
C GLY A 51 -3.37 -18.77 -9.45
N ASN A 52 -3.41 -18.21 -8.25
CA ASN A 52 -3.65 -18.96 -7.00
C ASN A 52 -4.95 -18.59 -6.27
N GLY A 53 -5.71 -17.59 -6.76
CA GLY A 53 -6.89 -17.09 -6.07
C GLY A 53 -6.58 -16.36 -4.75
N ALA A 54 -7.61 -15.85 -4.08
CA ALA A 54 -7.47 -15.14 -2.81
C ALA A 54 -7.47 -16.13 -1.63
N ALA A 55 -6.33 -16.76 -1.35
CA ALA A 55 -6.22 -17.80 -0.33
C ALA A 55 -6.53 -17.32 1.11
N LEU A 56 -6.30 -16.03 1.42
CA LEU A 56 -6.69 -15.42 2.71
C LEU A 56 -8.04 -14.71 2.66
N GLY A 57 -8.74 -14.73 1.51
CA GLY A 57 -9.99 -13.99 1.32
C GLY A 57 -9.79 -12.48 1.50
N PHE A 58 -10.69 -11.86 2.28
CA PHE A 58 -10.73 -10.41 2.54
C PHE A 58 -9.78 -9.92 3.66
N LEU A 59 -9.02 -10.83 4.29
CA LEU A 59 -8.17 -10.46 5.43
C LEU A 59 -7.10 -9.42 5.05
N PRO A 60 -6.30 -9.58 3.98
CA PRO A 60 -5.29 -8.59 3.59
C PRO A 60 -5.88 -7.20 3.28
N GLU A 61 -7.06 -7.15 2.67
CA GLU A 61 -7.81 -5.93 2.37
C GLU A 61 -8.23 -5.20 3.65
N ALA A 62 -8.69 -5.94 4.66
CA ALA A 62 -9.01 -5.36 5.95
C ALA A 62 -7.76 -4.80 6.65
N LEU A 63 -6.63 -5.53 6.60
CA LEU A 63 -5.38 -5.09 7.21
C LEU A 63 -4.84 -3.81 6.56
N ILE A 64 -4.81 -3.73 5.23
CA ILE A 64 -4.36 -2.51 4.53
C ILE A 64 -5.32 -1.34 4.76
N LEU A 65 -6.63 -1.60 4.85
CA LEU A 65 -7.61 -0.57 5.17
C LEU A 65 -7.39 0.02 6.57
N ILE A 66 -7.11 -0.84 7.57
CA ILE A 66 -6.76 -0.40 8.93
C ILE A 66 -5.52 0.51 8.91
N PHE A 67 -4.48 0.12 8.16
CA PHE A 67 -3.28 0.93 8.01
C PHE A 67 -3.57 2.29 7.36
N ILE A 68 -4.31 2.31 6.24
CA ILE A 68 -4.66 3.54 5.52
C ILE A 68 -5.48 4.48 6.41
N VAL A 69 -6.45 3.96 7.17
CA VAL A 69 -7.25 4.76 8.10
C VAL A 69 -6.36 5.37 9.19
N ALA A 70 -5.45 4.59 9.78
CA ALA A 70 -4.52 5.09 10.79
C ALA A 70 -3.57 6.17 10.24
N LEU A 71 -3.08 5.98 9.01
CA LEU A 71 -2.23 6.93 8.30
C LEU A 71 -2.96 8.26 8.06
N ILE A 72 -4.19 8.21 7.55
CA ILE A 72 -5.03 9.40 7.29
C ILE A 72 -5.39 10.11 8.60
N ALA A 73 -5.69 9.35 9.66
CA ALA A 73 -5.96 9.88 11.00
C ALA A 73 -4.75 10.61 11.62
N GLY A 74 -3.55 10.45 11.05
CA GLY A 74 -2.36 11.14 11.53
C GLY A 74 -1.75 10.53 12.77
N VAL A 75 -1.91 9.22 12.94
CA VAL A 75 -1.24 8.46 14.00
C VAL A 75 0.29 8.73 13.92
N PRO A 76 0.98 8.92 15.05
CA PRO A 76 2.40 9.23 15.03
C PRO A 76 3.23 8.14 14.35
N ALA A 77 4.32 8.52 13.69
CA ALA A 77 5.13 7.62 12.86
C ALA A 77 5.59 6.35 13.60
N LEU A 78 6.01 6.46 14.86
CA LEU A 78 6.40 5.29 15.65
C LEU A 78 5.25 4.28 15.82
N TRP A 79 4.04 4.77 16.06
CA TRP A 79 2.85 3.92 16.18
C TRP A 79 2.43 3.31 14.85
N LEU A 80 2.61 4.03 13.74
CA LEU A 80 2.41 3.48 12.40
C LEU A 80 3.42 2.35 12.09
N LEU A 81 4.69 2.53 12.43
CA LEU A 81 5.71 1.48 12.25
C LEU A 81 5.39 0.23 13.06
N LEU A 82 4.97 0.40 14.32
CA LEU A 82 4.51 -0.72 15.15
C LEU A 82 3.26 -1.39 14.56
N LEU A 83 2.30 -0.59 14.07
CA LEU A 83 1.10 -1.11 13.43
C LEU A 83 1.46 -1.94 12.19
N ILE A 84 2.34 -1.45 11.31
CA ILE A 84 2.81 -2.22 10.14
C ILE A 84 3.39 -3.56 10.57
N ALA A 85 4.29 -3.56 11.57
CA ALA A 85 4.91 -4.78 12.05
C ALA A 85 3.87 -5.80 12.55
N ILE A 86 2.84 -5.33 13.28
CA ILE A 86 1.74 -6.17 13.78
C ILE A 86 0.90 -6.70 12.62
N LEU A 87 0.49 -5.84 11.67
CA LEU A 87 -0.36 -6.23 10.54
C LEU A 87 0.35 -7.25 9.63
N VAL A 88 1.64 -7.05 9.36
CA VAL A 88 2.46 -7.99 8.58
C VAL A 88 2.61 -9.32 9.33
N ALA A 89 2.84 -9.30 10.64
CA ALA A 89 2.90 -10.51 11.44
C ALA A 89 1.58 -11.29 11.41
N LEU A 90 0.44 -10.59 11.54
CA LEU A 90 -0.89 -11.19 11.44
C LEU A 90 -1.13 -11.83 10.07
N ALA A 91 -0.80 -11.13 8.98
CA ALA A 91 -0.90 -11.66 7.63
C ALA A 91 -0.02 -12.90 7.42
N ALA A 92 1.22 -12.88 7.94
CA ALA A 92 2.15 -14.00 7.85
C ALA A 92 1.67 -15.22 8.65
N VAL A 93 1.14 -15.02 9.86
CA VAL A 93 0.58 -16.09 10.69
C VAL A 93 -0.67 -16.68 10.02
N ALA A 94 -1.58 -15.84 9.52
CA ALA A 94 -2.77 -16.30 8.80
C ALA A 94 -2.39 -17.10 7.54
N ALA A 95 -1.37 -16.65 6.80
CA ALA A 95 -0.84 -17.37 5.64
C ALA A 95 -0.31 -18.76 6.01
N ARG A 96 0.40 -18.88 7.13
CA ARG A 96 0.89 -20.17 7.62
C ARG A 96 -0.24 -21.11 8.04
N ILE A 97 -1.24 -20.60 8.77
CA ILE A 97 -2.36 -21.42 9.25
C ILE A 97 -3.19 -21.96 8.08
N ARG A 98 -3.42 -21.15 7.05
CA ARG A 98 -4.22 -21.54 5.87
C ARG A 98 -3.43 -22.25 4.78
N SER A 99 -2.16 -22.58 5.01
CA SER A 99 -1.23 -23.08 3.98
C SER A 99 -1.26 -22.23 2.69
N ALA A 100 -1.54 -20.94 2.87
CA ALA A 100 -1.73 -20.00 1.78
C ALA A 100 -0.39 -19.51 1.24
N ALA A 101 -0.40 -19.05 0.00
CA ALA A 101 0.73 -18.40 -0.62
C ALA A 101 1.27 -17.26 0.26
N ARG A 102 2.56 -17.35 0.62
CA ARG A 102 3.27 -16.37 1.47
C ARG A 102 3.32 -14.96 0.84
N TRP A 103 3.02 -14.89 -0.46
CA TRP A 103 2.99 -13.69 -1.28
C TRP A 103 1.99 -12.62 -0.82
N GLU A 104 0.91 -12.99 -0.11
CA GLU A 104 -0.06 -11.99 0.37
C GLU A 104 0.46 -11.18 1.57
N ALA A 105 1.22 -11.80 2.48
CA ALA A 105 1.86 -11.10 3.59
C ALA A 105 2.92 -10.10 3.10
N SER A 106 3.67 -10.48 2.06
CA SER A 106 4.63 -9.59 1.40
C SER A 106 3.96 -8.37 0.76
N GLY A 107 2.74 -8.53 0.23
CA GLY A 107 1.97 -7.43 -0.36
C GLY A 107 1.55 -6.39 0.67
N VAL A 108 1.11 -6.82 1.85
CA VAL A 108 0.78 -5.92 2.97
C VAL A 108 2.04 -5.19 3.44
N ALA A 109 3.17 -5.88 3.56
CA ALA A 109 4.44 -5.29 3.97
C ALA A 109 5.02 -4.31 2.93
N TYR A 110 4.74 -4.51 1.64
CA TYR A 110 5.23 -3.67 0.56
C TYR A 110 4.38 -2.41 0.36
N ALA A 111 3.07 -2.50 0.60
CA ALA A 111 2.14 -1.40 0.39
C ALA A 111 2.07 -0.41 1.57
N ALA A 112 2.41 -0.86 2.78
CA ALA A 112 2.30 -0.08 4.02
C ALA A 112 3.65 0.53 4.43
#